data_AF-A0A1E5BGR1-F1
#
_entry.id   AF-A0A1E5BGR1-F1
#
_cell.length_a   1.000
_cell.length_b   1.000
_cell.length_c   1.000
_cell.angle_alpha   90.00
_cell.angle_beta   90.00
_cell.angle_gamma   90.00
#
_symmetry.space_group_name_H-M   'P 1'
#
loop_
_entity.id
_entity.type
_entity.pdbx_description
1 polymer ?
#
loop_
_entity_poly.entity_id
_entity_poly.type
_entity_poly.pdbx_seq_one_letter_code
_entity_poly.pdbx_strand_id
1 'polypeptide(L)'
;MKGSVIRRMYGGFTLIIIMFAVITVLMLNGMSQIHTNFESVSKVSLPLVSTSNQTAVQLLSADKSFKDFLTTQNTDRMAAMREEFGLAKERFSATLMQLQEASANQSTLADSIEQLKAMEERYFSEAAEAMDNYEAMFAAQAQVQQSTRQFQRLHSELSAGMKEYVDDQSSISVKVMAKSYFIKLKDAEVITSDALASSDVEFVNKAVNKNKKAVTHLNYAFRGLTTQLPELKKAFQESVDNFSRDVGKKGGVLDQHNSYLLAKAALYDNIGNLAIEVDNAMAILDTFNGVASDKLNASLTEAGDVYDQGVIKAVIICAIVVIFATAIGYHIAQSVREPLTRILKTLESLTEGDMTQRIDIRYNNEFSRVSGHINSLADNLHNVLVELNDASDNLTSTANTNQATSSHAQGQLSSQREQTSNVATAMTEMAHSVQEVAQSAQSSQKMVQQVETASDSGRQIMSTNISTINQLESRLNESVDAVGELQKMSSQIGSILDVIRNIAEQTNLLALNAAIEAARAGEQG
;
A
#
# COMPACT_ATOMS: atom_id res chain seq x y z
N MET A 1 1.77 -13.85 20.31
CA MET A 1 0.76 -13.01 21.00
C MET A 1 -0.65 -13.51 20.68
N LYS A 2 -1.34 -14.10 21.66
CA LYS A 2 -2.77 -14.46 21.57
C LYS A 2 -3.57 -13.14 21.69
N GLY A 3 -4.26 -12.71 20.64
CA GLY A 3 -4.96 -11.43 20.63
C GLY A 3 -5.72 -11.18 19.33
N SER A 4 -6.63 -10.20 19.38
CA SER A 4 -7.48 -9.69 18.30
C SER A 4 -6.84 -9.79 16.91
N VAL A 5 -7.59 -10.33 15.94
CA VAL A 5 -7.14 -10.42 14.54
C VAL A 5 -6.88 -9.01 13.98
N ILE A 6 -7.70 -8.05 14.39
CA ILE A 6 -7.58 -6.64 14.01
C ILE A 6 -6.25 -6.04 14.50
N ARG A 7 -5.85 -6.30 15.75
CA ARG A 7 -4.54 -5.84 16.27
C ARG A 7 -3.35 -6.41 15.49
N ARG A 8 -3.43 -7.67 15.08
CA ARG A 8 -2.37 -8.31 14.26
C ARG A 8 -2.29 -7.69 12.87
N MET A 9 -3.44 -7.38 12.27
CA MET A 9 -3.51 -6.69 10.98
C MET A 9 -2.90 -5.29 11.05
N TYR A 10 -3.27 -4.47 12.05
CA TYR A 10 -2.63 -3.16 12.24
C TYR A 10 -1.13 -3.27 12.48
N GLY A 11 -0.68 -4.20 13.34
CA GLY A 11 0.75 -4.43 13.57
C GLY A 11 1.52 -4.80 12.30
N GLY A 12 0.92 -5.63 11.43
CA GLY A 12 1.50 -5.99 10.14
C GLY A 12 1.63 -4.79 9.19
N PHE A 13 0.57 -3.98 9.06
CA PHE A 13 0.60 -2.77 8.24
C PHE A 13 1.59 -1.72 8.76
N THR A 14 1.65 -1.50 10.08
CA THR A 14 2.62 -0.58 10.68
C THR A 14 4.06 -1.01 10.40
N LEU A 15 4.35 -2.32 10.48
CA LEU A 15 5.69 -2.84 10.19
C LEU A 15 6.09 -2.62 8.72
N ILE A 16 5.16 -2.85 7.78
CA ILE A 16 5.38 -2.58 6.35
C ILE A 16 5.67 -1.10 6.10
N ILE A 17 4.90 -0.18 6.72
CA ILE A 17 5.11 1.27 6.60
C ILE A 17 6.48 1.67 7.14
N ILE A 18 6.89 1.14 8.29
CA ILE A 18 8.22 1.41 8.87
C ILE A 18 9.31 0.91 7.93
N MET A 19 9.20 -0.30 7.39
CA MET A 19 10.18 -0.82 6.44
C MET A 19 10.25 0.03 5.17
N PHE A 20 9.11 0.48 4.66
CA PHE A 20 9.07 1.37 3.50
C PHE A 20 9.78 2.70 3.79
N ALA A 21 9.51 3.31 4.94
CA ALA A 21 10.19 4.55 5.36
C ALA A 21 11.72 4.36 5.48
N VAL A 22 12.19 3.23 6.03
CA VAL A 22 13.62 2.90 6.10
C VAL A 22 14.25 2.80 4.70
N ILE A 23 13.57 2.14 3.74
CA ILE A 23 14.06 2.05 2.35
C ILE A 23 14.15 3.46 1.74
N THR A 24 13.13 4.29 1.93
CA THR A 24 13.12 5.66 1.40
C THR A 24 14.29 6.50 1.95
N VAL A 25 14.54 6.43 3.27
CA VAL A 25 15.67 7.16 3.90
C VAL A 25 17.02 6.67 3.36
N LEU A 26 17.20 5.35 3.22
CA LEU A 26 18.44 4.80 2.65
C LEU A 26 18.67 5.25 1.20
N MET A 27 17.62 5.28 0.39
CA MET A 27 17.69 5.79 -0.98
C MET A 27 18.00 7.29 -1.05
N LEU A 28 17.39 8.10 -0.19
CA LEU A 28 17.67 9.54 -0.11
C LEU A 28 19.12 9.81 0.26
N ASN A 29 19.69 9.05 1.20
CA ASN A 29 21.11 9.18 1.58
C ASN A 29 22.04 8.81 0.42
N GLY A 30 21.76 7.71 -0.29
CA GLY A 30 22.53 7.31 -1.48
C GLY A 30 22.47 8.37 -2.58
N MET A 31 21.29 8.95 -2.82
CA MET A 31 21.11 10.03 -3.79
C MET A 31 21.85 11.31 -3.37
N SER A 32 21.88 11.64 -2.08
CA SER A 32 22.64 12.77 -1.55
C SER A 32 24.14 12.61 -1.78
N GLN A 33 24.70 11.41 -1.60
CA GLN A 33 26.12 11.13 -1.85
C GLN A 33 26.47 11.23 -3.34
N ILE A 34 25.59 10.74 -4.22
CA ILE A 34 25.76 10.90 -5.67
C ILE A 34 25.71 12.39 -6.05
N HIS A 35 24.81 13.16 -5.43
CA HIS A 35 24.73 14.60 -5.65
C HIS A 35 26.02 15.32 -5.26
N THR A 36 26.61 15.02 -4.10
CA THR A 36 27.89 15.61 -3.67
C THR A 36 29.05 15.22 -4.59
N ASN A 37 29.09 13.98 -5.08
CA ASN A 37 30.11 13.54 -6.05
C ASN A 37 29.97 14.28 -7.38
N PHE A 38 28.73 14.48 -7.84
CA PHE A 38 28.45 15.27 -9.05
C PHE A 38 28.80 16.75 -8.87
N GLU A 39 28.51 17.32 -7.70
CA GLU A 39 28.89 18.69 -7.37
C GLU A 39 30.42 18.86 -7.39
N SER A 40 31.18 17.89 -6.86
CA SER A 40 32.64 17.88 -6.96
C SER A 40 33.12 17.87 -8.41
N VAL A 41 32.49 17.09 -9.30
CA VAL A 41 32.84 17.06 -10.73
C VAL A 41 32.54 18.41 -11.39
N SER A 42 31.35 18.95 -11.14
CA SER A 42 30.88 20.18 -11.79
C SER A 42 31.60 21.44 -11.31
N LYS A 43 31.99 21.50 -10.04
CA LYS A 43 32.60 22.70 -9.44
C LYS A 43 34.11 22.65 -9.33
N VAL A 44 34.72 21.47 -9.42
CA VAL A 44 36.18 21.31 -9.26
C VAL A 44 36.81 20.81 -10.56
N SER A 45 36.51 19.58 -10.98
CA SER A 45 37.19 18.96 -12.14
C SER A 45 36.96 19.71 -13.46
N LEU A 46 35.72 20.09 -13.77
CA LEU A 46 35.41 20.76 -15.05
C LEU A 46 36.04 22.16 -15.17
N PRO A 47 35.90 23.07 -14.18
CA PRO A 47 36.60 24.35 -14.21
C PRO A 47 38.12 24.20 -14.28
N LEU A 48 38.70 23.22 -13.58
CA LEU A 48 40.15 22.97 -13.58
C LEU A 48 40.67 22.56 -14.97
N VAL A 49 40.00 21.65 -15.68
CA VAL A 49 40.36 21.29 -17.07
C VAL A 49 40.18 22.48 -18.01
N SER A 50 39.04 23.19 -17.88
CA SER A 50 38.73 24.31 -18.76
C SER A 50 39.76 25.44 -18.61
N THR A 51 40.06 25.85 -17.37
CA THR A 51 41.00 26.93 -17.10
C THR A 51 42.45 26.52 -17.39
N SER A 52 42.83 25.25 -17.15
CA SER A 52 44.16 24.75 -17.54
C SER A 52 44.35 24.82 -19.06
N ASN A 53 43.39 24.32 -19.83
CA ASN A 53 43.45 24.37 -21.29
C ASN A 53 43.41 25.81 -21.83
N GLN A 54 42.61 26.70 -21.23
CA GLN A 54 42.62 28.12 -21.59
C GLN A 54 43.98 28.76 -21.33
N THR A 55 44.60 28.46 -20.18
CA THR A 55 45.95 28.95 -19.81
C THR A 55 47.00 28.44 -20.80
N ALA A 56 46.95 27.16 -21.16
CA ALA A 56 47.82 26.57 -22.19
C ALA A 56 47.66 27.27 -23.55
N VAL A 57 46.42 27.52 -23.98
CA VAL A 57 46.14 28.23 -25.23
C VAL A 57 46.66 29.67 -25.19
N GLN A 58 46.52 30.39 -24.08
CA GLN A 58 47.07 31.75 -23.97
C GLN A 58 48.60 31.76 -23.99
N LEU A 59 49.25 30.78 -23.36
CA LEU A 59 50.70 30.63 -23.41
C LEU A 59 51.20 30.37 -24.84
N LEU A 60 50.58 29.41 -25.53
CA LEU A 60 50.91 29.10 -26.93
C LEU A 60 50.61 30.27 -27.86
N SER A 61 49.57 31.06 -27.57
CA SER A 61 49.27 32.28 -28.34
C SER A 61 50.33 33.36 -28.11
N ALA A 62 50.84 33.51 -26.88
CA ALA A 62 51.93 34.43 -26.58
C ALA A 62 53.24 33.98 -27.26
N ASP A 63 53.57 32.70 -27.16
CA ASP A 63 54.74 32.11 -27.81
C ASP A 63 54.68 32.20 -29.33
N LYS A 64 53.49 32.02 -29.91
CA LYS A 64 53.27 32.28 -31.33
C LYS A 64 53.54 33.74 -31.68
N SER A 65 53.01 34.70 -30.91
CA SER A 65 53.23 36.14 -31.17
C SER A 65 54.72 36.51 -31.11
N PHE A 66 55.46 35.94 -30.14
CA PHE A 66 56.91 36.06 -30.06
C PHE A 66 57.62 35.46 -31.29
N LYS A 67 57.26 34.24 -31.70
CA LYS A 67 57.83 33.60 -32.90
C LYS A 67 57.50 34.36 -34.17
N ASP A 68 56.29 34.87 -34.31
CA ASP A 68 55.89 35.70 -35.44
C ASP A 68 56.77 36.97 -35.49
N PHE A 69 57.05 37.61 -34.33
CA PHE A 69 57.98 38.74 -34.25
C PHE A 69 59.39 38.34 -34.73
N LEU A 70 59.87 37.16 -34.37
CA LEU A 70 61.18 36.65 -34.83
C LEU A 70 61.23 36.28 -36.32
N THR A 71 60.13 36.38 -37.06
CA THR A 71 60.11 36.14 -38.51
C THR A 71 59.92 37.42 -39.33
N THR A 72 59.51 38.53 -38.72
CA THR A 72 59.32 39.79 -39.45
C THR A 72 60.65 40.51 -39.67
N GLN A 73 60.84 41.08 -40.86
CA GLN A 73 61.96 41.98 -41.19
C GLN A 73 61.52 43.45 -41.28
N ASN A 74 60.24 43.72 -41.01
CA ASN A 74 59.66 45.05 -41.12
C ASN A 74 59.59 45.73 -39.74
N THR A 75 60.40 46.77 -39.54
CA THR A 75 60.50 47.53 -38.30
C THR A 75 59.17 48.19 -37.88
N ASP A 76 58.36 48.66 -38.84
CA ASP A 76 57.05 49.25 -38.53
C ASP A 76 56.08 48.21 -37.97
N ARG A 77 56.20 46.95 -38.42
CA ARG A 77 55.40 45.83 -37.89
C ARG A 77 55.89 45.32 -36.53
N MET A 78 57.19 45.44 -36.24
CA MET A 78 57.77 44.99 -34.97
C MET A 78 57.11 45.69 -33.77
N ALA A 79 56.84 46.99 -33.86
CA ALA A 79 56.17 47.73 -32.80
C ALA A 79 54.75 47.19 -32.49
N ALA A 80 53.95 46.96 -33.54
CA ALA A 80 52.60 46.40 -33.39
C ALA A 80 52.64 44.97 -32.80
N MET A 81 53.57 44.14 -33.26
CA MET A 81 53.72 42.76 -32.76
C MET A 81 54.23 42.72 -31.31
N ARG A 82 55.01 43.71 -30.88
CA ARG A 82 55.40 43.88 -29.47
C ARG A 82 54.20 44.23 -28.59
N GLU A 83 53.30 45.08 -29.07
CA GLU A 83 52.05 45.37 -28.37
C GLU A 83 51.16 44.11 -28.27
N GLU A 84 51.02 43.35 -29.36
CA GLU A 84 50.28 42.07 -29.36
C GLU A 84 50.85 41.05 -28.37
N PHE A 85 52.18 40.93 -28.28
CA PHE A 85 52.85 40.09 -27.30
C PHE A 85 52.56 40.53 -25.86
N GLY A 86 52.56 41.84 -25.60
CA GLY A 86 52.18 42.42 -24.30
C GLY A 86 50.73 42.09 -23.92
N LEU A 87 49.79 42.20 -24.86
CA LEU A 87 48.40 41.81 -24.63
C LEU A 87 48.24 40.29 -24.40
N ALA A 88 49.04 39.47 -25.10
CA ALA A 88 49.05 38.02 -24.89
C ALA A 88 49.55 37.66 -23.48
N LYS A 89 50.55 38.38 -22.96
CA LYS A 89 50.99 38.29 -21.56
C LYS A 89 49.87 38.57 -20.58
N GLU A 90 49.15 39.68 -20.76
CA GLU A 90 48.03 40.05 -19.86
C GLU A 90 46.93 38.98 -19.85
N ARG A 91 46.58 38.44 -21.03
CA ARG A 91 45.59 37.36 -21.13
C ARG A 91 46.06 36.08 -20.45
N PHE A 92 47.32 35.71 -20.63
CA PHE A 92 47.91 34.56 -19.96
C PHE A 92 47.86 34.72 -18.44
N SER A 93 48.30 35.88 -17.93
CA SER A 93 48.27 36.22 -16.50
C SER A 93 46.85 36.13 -15.93
N ALA A 94 45.86 36.64 -16.66
CA ALA A 94 44.45 36.55 -16.27
C ALA A 94 43.95 35.10 -16.19
N THR A 95 44.28 34.26 -17.18
CA THR A 95 43.90 32.83 -17.15
C THR A 95 44.65 32.05 -16.08
N LEU A 96 45.91 32.39 -15.78
CA LEU A 96 46.68 31.77 -14.70
C LEU A 96 46.09 32.11 -13.32
N MET A 97 45.60 33.34 -13.12
CA MET A 97 44.86 33.70 -11.90
C MET A 97 43.56 32.89 -11.76
N GLN A 98 42.80 32.70 -12.85
CA GLN A 98 41.60 31.86 -12.83
C GLN A 98 41.93 30.39 -12.54
N LEU A 99 43.03 29.87 -13.09
CA LEU A 99 43.51 28.53 -12.81
C LEU A 99 43.94 28.37 -11.34
N GLN A 100 44.58 29.39 -10.76
CA GLN A 100 44.90 29.42 -9.33
C GLN A 100 43.63 29.37 -8.47
N GLU A 101 42.59 30.12 -8.83
CA GLU A 101 41.31 30.10 -8.10
C GLU A 101 40.61 28.73 -8.23
N ALA A 102 40.58 28.16 -9.43
CA ALA A 102 40.01 26.84 -9.69
C ALA A 102 40.76 25.70 -8.97
N SER A 103 42.06 25.88 -8.71
CA SER A 103 42.91 24.90 -8.01
C SER A 103 43.09 25.18 -6.52
N ALA A 104 42.47 26.23 -5.96
CA ALA A 104 42.73 26.69 -4.59
C ALA A 104 42.48 25.64 -3.51
N ASN A 105 41.55 24.71 -3.73
CA ASN A 105 41.23 23.63 -2.78
C ASN A 105 42.10 22.37 -2.96
N GLN A 106 43.04 22.38 -3.91
CA GLN A 106 43.91 21.25 -4.25
C GLN A 106 45.35 21.56 -3.83
N SER A 107 45.70 21.18 -2.59
CA SER A 107 47.05 21.39 -2.03
C SER A 107 48.17 20.82 -2.89
N THR A 108 47.93 19.74 -3.63
CA THR A 108 48.91 19.11 -4.52
C THR A 108 49.27 19.96 -5.74
N LEU A 109 48.47 20.97 -6.09
CA LEU A 109 48.67 21.84 -7.25
C LEU A 109 49.24 23.22 -6.87
N ALA A 110 49.41 23.51 -5.58
CA ALA A 110 49.92 24.80 -5.12
C ALA A 110 51.34 25.06 -5.65
N ASP A 111 52.23 24.08 -5.55
CA ASP A 111 53.60 24.15 -6.06
C ASP A 111 53.62 24.34 -7.59
N SER A 112 52.71 23.68 -8.32
CA SER A 112 52.56 23.82 -9.76
C SER A 112 52.16 25.23 -10.17
N ILE A 113 51.26 25.89 -9.43
CA ILE A 113 50.89 27.29 -9.65
C ILE A 113 52.08 28.22 -9.41
N GLU A 114 52.84 27.99 -8.34
CA GLU A 114 54.01 28.80 -8.02
C GLU A 114 55.10 28.69 -9.10
N GLN A 115 55.34 27.47 -9.59
CA GLN A 115 56.23 27.23 -10.72
C GLN A 115 55.74 27.94 -12.00
N LEU A 116 54.45 27.85 -12.33
CA LEU A 116 53.90 28.54 -13.51
C LEU A 116 54.04 30.07 -13.42
N LYS A 117 53.89 30.66 -12.23
CA LYS A 117 54.11 32.10 -12.03
C LYS A 117 55.57 32.50 -12.19
N ALA A 118 56.49 31.72 -11.62
CA ALA A 118 57.92 31.97 -11.79
C ALA A 118 58.32 31.86 -13.28
N MET A 119 57.73 30.90 -13.99
CA MET A 119 57.93 30.74 -15.43
C MET A 119 57.29 31.86 -16.24
N GLU A 120 56.11 32.38 -15.85
CA GLU A 120 55.52 33.57 -16.45
C GLU A 120 56.50 34.74 -16.42
N GLU A 121 57.00 35.09 -15.23
CA GLU A 121 57.90 36.22 -15.07
C GLU A 121 59.18 36.06 -15.90
N ARG A 122 59.80 34.88 -15.83
CA ARG A 122 61.05 34.58 -16.54
C ARG A 122 60.86 34.55 -18.06
N TYR A 123 59.90 33.77 -18.56
CA TYR A 123 59.63 33.63 -19.99
C TYR A 123 59.33 34.97 -20.64
N PHE A 124 58.41 35.76 -20.09
CA PHE A 124 58.03 37.03 -20.70
C PHE A 124 59.14 38.09 -20.60
N SER A 125 59.99 38.04 -19.57
CA SER A 125 61.15 38.91 -19.46
C SER A 125 62.23 38.55 -20.49
N GLU A 126 62.60 37.27 -20.57
CA GLU A 126 63.63 36.78 -21.49
C GLU A 126 63.18 36.87 -22.95
N ALA A 127 61.90 36.65 -23.25
CA ALA A 127 61.33 36.85 -24.58
C ALA A 127 61.38 38.33 -25.00
N ALA A 128 61.06 39.27 -24.10
CA ALA A 128 61.18 40.70 -24.40
C ALA A 128 62.64 41.10 -24.69
N GLU A 129 63.59 40.58 -23.92
CA GLU A 129 65.02 40.79 -24.17
C GLU A 129 65.46 40.16 -25.51
N ALA A 130 64.97 38.96 -25.85
CA ALA A 130 65.23 38.32 -27.13
C ALA A 130 64.66 39.15 -28.30
N MET A 131 63.48 39.79 -28.12
CA MET A 131 62.92 40.71 -29.12
C MET A 131 63.81 41.95 -29.32
N ASP A 132 64.31 42.56 -28.23
CA ASP A 132 65.26 43.68 -28.30
C ASP A 132 66.57 43.26 -29.00
N ASN A 133 67.11 42.10 -28.63
CA ASN A 133 68.32 41.54 -29.23
C ASN A 133 68.14 41.21 -30.72
N TYR A 134 66.96 40.74 -31.13
CA TYR A 134 66.64 40.48 -32.54
C TYR A 134 66.58 41.76 -33.37
N GLU A 135 65.97 42.82 -32.85
CA GLU A 135 65.95 44.14 -33.50
C GLU A 135 67.37 44.72 -33.62
N ALA A 136 68.16 44.65 -32.55
CA ALA A 136 69.56 45.08 -32.57
C ALA A 136 70.43 44.25 -33.54
N MET A 137 70.19 42.94 -33.63
CA MET A 137 70.85 42.05 -34.58
C MET A 137 70.57 42.47 -36.03
N PHE A 138 69.33 42.85 -36.36
CA PHE A 138 68.99 43.33 -37.70
C PHE A 138 69.67 44.66 -38.05
N ALA A 139 69.71 45.61 -37.11
CA ALA A 139 70.45 46.85 -37.29
C ALA A 139 71.95 46.57 -37.52
N ALA A 140 72.53 45.65 -36.74
CA ALA A 140 73.92 45.21 -36.92
C ALA A 140 74.15 44.53 -38.28
N GLN A 141 73.21 43.72 -38.77
CA GLN A 141 73.28 43.09 -40.08
C GLN A 141 73.32 44.13 -41.21
N ALA A 142 72.44 45.13 -41.16
CA ALA A 142 72.43 46.22 -42.14
C ALA A 142 73.74 47.02 -42.13
N GLN A 143 74.27 47.29 -40.93
CA GLN A 143 75.55 47.97 -40.75
C GLN A 143 76.73 47.16 -41.32
N VAL A 144 76.77 45.84 -41.07
CA VAL A 144 77.82 44.95 -41.62
C VAL A 144 77.76 44.93 -43.16
N GLN A 145 76.57 44.88 -43.75
CA GLN A 145 76.41 44.94 -45.21
C GLN A 145 76.91 46.27 -45.79
N GLN A 146 76.63 47.40 -45.14
CA GLN A 146 77.14 48.71 -45.55
C GLN A 146 78.67 48.78 -45.43
N SER A 147 79.22 48.37 -44.29
CA SER A 147 80.68 48.34 -44.06
C SER A 147 81.38 47.39 -45.04
N THR A 148 80.74 46.29 -45.43
CA THR A 148 81.26 45.34 -46.44
C THR A 148 81.39 45.98 -47.81
N ARG A 149 80.36 46.73 -48.25
CA ARG A 149 80.41 47.48 -49.51
C ARG A 149 81.50 48.56 -49.47
N GLN A 150 81.63 49.27 -48.35
CA GLN A 150 82.68 50.28 -48.18
C GLN A 150 84.08 49.67 -48.23
N PHE A 151 84.28 48.54 -47.56
CA PHE A 151 85.53 47.77 -47.58
C PHE A 151 85.92 47.33 -49.00
N GLN A 152 84.99 46.78 -49.78
CA GLN A 152 85.23 46.39 -51.17
C GLN A 152 85.65 47.59 -52.05
N ARG A 153 84.99 48.74 -51.87
CA ARG A 153 85.36 49.98 -52.57
C ARG A 153 86.77 50.43 -52.19
N LEU A 154 87.09 50.39 -50.90
CA LEU A 154 88.39 50.80 -50.37
C LEU A 154 89.53 49.91 -50.85
N HIS A 155 89.30 48.60 -50.92
CA HIS A 155 90.25 47.68 -51.54
C HIS A 155 90.50 48.02 -53.02
N SER A 156 89.43 48.27 -53.79
CA SER A 156 89.54 48.65 -55.20
C SER A 156 90.34 49.95 -55.39
N GLU A 157 90.06 50.96 -54.56
CA GLU A 157 90.79 52.24 -54.53
C GLU A 157 92.28 52.05 -54.21
N LEU A 158 92.61 51.26 -53.19
CA LEU A 158 94.00 51.00 -52.80
C LEU A 158 94.73 50.15 -53.84
N SER A 159 94.08 49.15 -54.42
CA SER A 159 94.71 48.25 -55.39
C SER A 159 94.90 48.92 -56.75
N ALA A 160 93.87 49.57 -57.30
CA ALA A 160 93.93 50.19 -58.62
C ALA A 160 94.59 51.57 -58.56
N GLY A 161 94.23 52.38 -57.56
CA GLY A 161 94.74 53.74 -57.39
C GLY A 161 96.24 53.75 -57.12
N MET A 162 96.76 52.95 -56.18
CA MET A 162 98.22 52.92 -55.96
C MET A 162 99.00 52.33 -57.14
N LYS A 163 98.37 51.45 -57.94
CA LYS A 163 99.05 50.81 -59.07
C LYS A 163 99.40 51.84 -60.14
N GLU A 164 98.53 52.82 -60.37
CA GLU A 164 98.80 53.94 -61.30
C GLU A 164 100.06 54.73 -60.92
N TYR A 165 100.26 55.00 -59.62
CA TYR A 165 101.45 55.71 -59.12
C TYR A 165 102.74 54.87 -59.18
N VAL A 166 102.62 53.54 -59.22
CA VAL A 166 103.75 52.59 -59.19
C VAL A 166 104.16 52.18 -60.61
N ASP A 167 103.21 52.06 -61.54
CA ASP A 167 103.46 51.59 -62.91
C ASP A 167 104.40 52.55 -63.67
N ASP A 168 104.32 53.86 -63.40
CA ASP A 168 105.16 54.91 -63.98
C ASP A 168 106.58 55.01 -63.37
N GLN A 169 106.86 54.28 -62.28
CA GLN A 169 108.16 54.34 -61.60
C GLN A 169 109.17 53.40 -62.27
N SER A 170 110.40 53.88 -62.54
CA SER A 170 111.47 53.06 -63.14
C SER A 170 112.31 52.29 -62.12
N SER A 171 112.22 52.64 -60.82
CA SER A 171 113.03 52.04 -59.77
C SER A 171 112.62 50.59 -59.45
N ILE A 172 113.57 49.67 -59.56
CA ILE A 172 113.38 48.25 -59.20
C ILE A 172 113.00 48.11 -57.72
N SER A 173 113.56 48.93 -56.82
CA SER A 173 113.26 48.86 -55.38
C SER A 173 111.81 49.25 -55.08
N VAL A 174 111.29 50.29 -55.75
CA VAL A 174 109.88 50.73 -55.63
C VAL A 174 108.94 49.65 -56.14
N LYS A 175 109.24 49.04 -57.30
CA LYS A 175 108.42 47.93 -57.85
C LYS A 175 108.38 46.70 -56.94
N VAL A 176 109.51 46.33 -56.32
CA VAL A 176 109.56 45.19 -55.38
C VAL A 176 108.80 45.49 -54.09
N MET A 177 108.96 46.69 -53.53
CA MET A 177 108.21 47.11 -52.32
C MET A 177 106.71 47.20 -52.59
N ALA A 178 106.30 47.75 -53.73
CA ALA A 178 104.90 47.82 -54.14
C ALA A 178 104.31 46.43 -54.35
N LYS A 179 105.04 45.51 -55.00
CA LYS A 179 104.63 44.10 -55.12
C LYS A 179 104.44 43.46 -53.75
N SER A 180 105.34 43.69 -52.80
CA SER A 180 105.20 43.20 -51.42
C SER A 180 103.96 43.76 -50.73
N TYR A 181 103.68 45.05 -50.91
CA TYR A 181 102.47 45.70 -50.39
C TYR A 181 101.20 45.11 -51.01
N PHE A 182 101.10 44.99 -52.34
CA PHE A 182 99.92 44.45 -53.02
C PHE A 182 99.64 42.98 -52.67
N ILE A 183 100.68 42.16 -52.46
CA ILE A 183 100.51 40.78 -51.97
C ILE A 183 99.87 40.81 -50.57
N LYS A 184 100.41 41.61 -49.66
CA LYS A 184 99.86 41.71 -48.29
C LYS A 184 98.45 42.31 -48.26
N LEU A 185 98.17 43.26 -49.14
CA LEU A 185 96.85 43.87 -49.31
C LEU A 185 95.84 42.81 -49.76
N LYS A 186 96.20 42.02 -50.77
CA LYS A 186 95.38 40.93 -51.29
C LYS A 186 95.19 39.80 -50.28
N ASP A 187 96.24 39.41 -49.55
CA ASP A 187 96.14 38.39 -48.51
C ASP A 187 95.16 38.80 -47.40
N ALA A 188 95.23 40.06 -46.95
CA ALA A 188 94.30 40.60 -45.97
C ALA A 188 92.86 40.71 -46.54
N GLU A 189 92.72 41.04 -47.82
CA GLU A 189 91.42 41.09 -48.49
C GLU A 189 90.77 39.72 -48.60
N VAL A 190 91.49 38.70 -49.09
CA VAL A 190 90.97 37.33 -49.23
C VAL A 190 90.51 36.78 -47.88
N ILE A 191 91.32 36.91 -46.83
CA ILE A 191 90.94 36.45 -45.49
C ILE A 191 89.69 37.17 -44.99
N THR A 192 89.58 38.47 -45.24
CA THR A 192 88.41 39.26 -44.84
C THR A 192 87.18 38.86 -45.64
N SER A 193 87.30 38.73 -46.97
CA SER A 193 86.20 38.41 -47.88
C SER A 193 85.64 37.01 -47.61
N ASP A 194 86.52 36.01 -47.44
CA ASP A 194 86.13 34.65 -47.05
C ASP A 194 85.39 34.63 -45.72
N ALA A 195 85.85 35.43 -44.75
CA ALA A 195 85.19 35.54 -43.45
C ALA A 195 83.84 36.27 -43.51
N LEU A 196 83.72 37.33 -44.31
CA LEU A 196 82.46 38.05 -44.51
C LEU A 196 81.42 37.19 -45.26
N ALA A 197 81.85 36.24 -46.09
CA ALA A 197 80.98 35.26 -46.75
C ALA A 197 80.59 34.08 -45.85
N SER A 198 81.29 33.85 -44.74
CA SER A 198 81.03 32.75 -43.83
C SER A 198 80.03 33.11 -42.73
N SER A 199 79.21 32.13 -42.35
CA SER A 199 78.35 32.19 -41.17
C SER A 199 78.91 31.41 -39.97
N ASP A 200 80.10 30.81 -40.11
CA ASP A 200 80.76 30.07 -39.04
C ASP A 200 81.53 31.01 -38.11
N VAL A 201 81.03 31.14 -36.88
CA VAL A 201 81.60 31.98 -35.81
C VAL A 201 83.07 31.64 -35.53
N GLU A 202 83.42 30.35 -35.49
CA GLU A 202 84.78 29.92 -35.16
C GLU A 202 85.76 30.29 -36.29
N PHE A 203 85.33 30.09 -37.53
CA PHE A 203 86.09 30.49 -38.71
C PHE A 203 86.32 32.00 -38.75
N VAL A 204 85.28 32.80 -38.54
CA VAL A 204 85.36 34.27 -38.56
C VAL A 204 86.25 34.80 -37.43
N ASN A 205 86.15 34.25 -36.21
CA ASN A 205 87.01 34.63 -35.10
C ASN A 205 88.49 34.32 -35.39
N LYS A 206 88.78 33.16 -36.00
CA LYS A 206 90.14 32.84 -36.47
C LYS A 206 90.63 33.85 -37.52
N ALA A 207 89.77 34.26 -38.45
CA ALA A 207 90.10 35.27 -39.45
C ALA A 207 90.40 36.65 -38.84
N VAL A 208 89.60 37.11 -37.86
CA VAL A 208 89.87 38.35 -37.09
C VAL A 208 91.28 38.32 -36.50
N ASN A 209 91.66 37.22 -35.87
CA ASN A 209 92.98 37.09 -35.24
C ASN A 209 94.13 36.99 -36.25
N LYS A 210 93.91 36.35 -37.40
CA LYS A 210 94.88 36.27 -38.49
C LYS A 210 95.11 37.65 -39.12
N ASN A 211 94.05 38.43 -39.33
CA ASN A 211 94.15 39.75 -39.93
C ASN A 211 94.78 40.80 -39.03
N LYS A 212 94.66 40.70 -37.69
CA LYS A 212 95.45 41.55 -36.77
C LYS A 212 96.96 41.50 -37.09
N LYS A 213 97.47 40.31 -37.43
CA LYS A 213 98.87 40.13 -37.86
C LYS A 213 99.09 40.65 -39.29
N ALA A 214 98.19 40.33 -40.22
CA ALA A 214 98.28 40.78 -41.61
C ALA A 214 98.33 42.32 -41.73
N VAL A 215 97.47 43.02 -40.98
CA VAL A 215 97.42 44.49 -40.89
C VAL A 215 98.75 45.08 -40.42
N THR A 216 99.40 44.44 -39.45
CA THR A 216 100.71 44.89 -38.96
C THR A 216 101.74 44.83 -40.09
N HIS A 217 101.80 43.71 -40.82
CA HIS A 217 102.71 43.55 -41.95
C HIS A 217 102.38 44.46 -43.14
N LEU A 218 101.09 44.69 -43.42
CA LEU A 218 100.61 45.60 -44.46
C LEU A 218 101.09 47.03 -44.17
N ASN A 219 100.92 47.49 -42.93
CA ASN A 219 101.35 48.82 -42.51
C ASN A 219 102.88 48.99 -42.57
N TYR A 220 103.65 47.95 -42.23
CA TYR A 220 105.10 47.99 -42.43
C TYR A 220 105.50 48.09 -43.90
N ALA A 221 104.85 47.32 -44.79
CA ALA A 221 105.11 47.39 -46.23
C ALA A 221 104.74 48.77 -46.80
N PHE A 222 103.62 49.35 -46.35
CA PHE A 222 103.20 50.70 -46.76
C PHE A 222 104.18 51.79 -46.28
N ARG A 223 104.67 51.71 -45.03
CA ARG A 223 105.71 52.64 -44.53
C ARG A 223 107.01 52.54 -45.32
N GLY A 224 107.43 51.32 -45.66
CA GLY A 224 108.61 51.11 -46.51
C GLY A 224 108.43 51.73 -47.90
N LEU A 225 107.27 51.51 -48.51
CA LEU A 225 106.93 52.05 -49.83
C LEU A 225 106.85 53.59 -49.83
N THR A 226 106.21 54.17 -48.83
CA THR A 226 106.06 55.65 -48.70
C THR A 226 107.36 56.35 -48.35
N THR A 227 108.37 55.64 -47.84
CA THR A 227 109.72 56.20 -47.65
C THR A 227 110.41 56.45 -48.99
N GLN A 228 110.14 55.60 -50.00
CA GLN A 228 110.68 55.74 -51.35
C GLN A 228 109.79 56.58 -52.27
N LEU A 229 108.47 56.63 -51.99
CA LEU A 229 107.49 57.38 -52.78
C LEU A 229 106.54 58.18 -51.85
N PRO A 230 106.95 59.38 -51.38
CA PRO A 230 106.19 60.15 -50.39
C PRO A 230 104.80 60.60 -50.85
N GLU A 231 104.57 60.73 -52.16
CA GLU A 231 103.26 61.12 -52.72
C GLU A 231 102.17 60.10 -52.40
N LEU A 232 102.51 58.80 -52.29
CA LEU A 232 101.57 57.77 -51.85
C LEU A 232 101.08 58.00 -50.42
N LYS A 233 101.91 58.60 -49.56
CA LYS A 233 101.52 58.91 -48.18
C LYS A 233 100.43 59.98 -48.16
N LYS A 234 100.53 61.00 -49.01
CA LYS A 234 99.51 62.06 -49.07
C LYS A 234 98.21 61.56 -49.69
N ALA A 235 98.30 60.73 -50.73
CA ALA A 235 97.13 60.26 -51.46
C ALA A 235 96.37 59.13 -50.74
N PHE A 236 97.05 58.24 -50.01
CA PHE A 236 96.43 56.98 -49.56
C PHE A 236 96.60 56.63 -48.08
N GLN A 237 97.27 57.44 -47.26
CA GLN A 237 97.45 57.12 -45.82
C GLN A 237 96.10 56.91 -45.12
N GLU A 238 95.12 57.78 -45.38
CA GLU A 238 93.77 57.65 -44.82
C GLU A 238 93.08 56.37 -45.30
N SER A 239 93.17 56.05 -46.60
CA SER A 239 92.57 54.84 -47.17
C SER A 239 93.20 53.56 -46.60
N VAL A 240 94.53 53.56 -46.37
CA VAL A 240 95.25 52.43 -45.73
C VAL A 240 94.89 52.29 -44.25
N ASP A 241 94.72 53.41 -43.53
CA ASP A 241 94.31 53.40 -42.13
C ASP A 241 92.88 52.90 -41.95
N ASN A 242 91.98 53.33 -42.84
CA ASN A 242 90.60 52.83 -42.91
C ASN A 242 90.56 51.34 -43.24
N PHE A 243 91.34 50.86 -44.22
CA PHE A 243 91.40 49.45 -44.58
C PHE A 243 91.97 48.61 -43.43
N SER A 244 93.04 49.09 -42.81
CA SER A 244 93.64 48.48 -41.63
C SER A 244 92.67 48.38 -40.46
N ARG A 245 91.80 49.38 -40.29
CA ARG A 245 90.73 49.33 -39.29
C ARG A 245 89.73 48.25 -39.66
N ASP A 246 89.22 48.27 -40.88
CA ASP A 246 88.17 47.39 -41.38
C ASP A 246 88.54 45.91 -41.26
N VAL A 247 89.78 45.56 -41.60
CA VAL A 247 90.22 44.15 -41.64
C VAL A 247 90.75 43.61 -40.31
N GLY A 248 91.17 44.44 -39.36
CA GLY A 248 91.89 43.92 -38.17
C GLY A 248 91.86 44.73 -36.88
N LYS A 249 91.14 45.86 -36.82
CA LYS A 249 90.94 46.60 -35.56
C LYS A 249 89.50 46.48 -35.07
N LYS A 250 89.29 46.78 -33.78
CA LYS A 250 87.95 46.87 -33.20
C LYS A 250 87.11 47.91 -33.94
N GLY A 251 85.84 47.58 -34.20
CA GLY A 251 84.92 48.42 -34.96
C GLY A 251 85.13 48.41 -36.47
N GLY A 252 86.10 47.64 -36.98
CA GLY A 252 86.21 47.35 -38.42
C GLY A 252 85.15 46.37 -38.90
N VAL A 253 84.92 46.30 -40.22
CA VAL A 253 83.89 45.42 -40.81
C VAL A 253 83.98 43.96 -40.34
N LEU A 254 85.20 43.42 -40.20
CA LEU A 254 85.38 42.02 -39.80
C LEU A 254 85.03 41.78 -38.33
N ASP A 255 85.36 42.75 -37.46
CA ASP A 255 85.02 42.73 -36.03
C ASP A 255 83.51 42.94 -35.82
N GLN A 256 82.89 43.81 -36.63
CA GLN A 256 81.44 44.03 -36.67
C GLN A 256 80.72 42.75 -37.12
N HIS A 257 81.19 42.07 -38.18
CA HIS A 257 80.61 40.81 -38.64
C HIS A 257 80.73 39.70 -37.60
N ASN A 258 81.91 39.56 -36.96
CA ASN A 258 82.11 38.61 -35.89
C ASN A 258 81.17 38.87 -34.70
N SER A 259 81.02 40.14 -34.29
CA SER A 259 80.11 40.53 -33.20
C SER A 259 78.65 40.25 -33.55
N TYR A 260 78.24 40.51 -34.79
CA TYR A 260 76.93 40.16 -35.31
C TYR A 260 76.67 38.65 -35.25
N LEU A 261 77.62 37.82 -35.71
CA LEU A 261 77.46 36.36 -35.67
C LEU A 261 77.38 35.82 -34.23
N LEU A 262 78.16 36.38 -33.30
CA LEU A 262 78.10 36.02 -31.88
C LEU A 262 76.75 36.40 -31.25
N ALA A 263 76.27 37.62 -31.48
CA ALA A 263 74.98 38.08 -30.99
C ALA A 263 73.83 37.24 -31.58
N LYS A 264 73.91 36.91 -32.87
CA LYS A 264 72.97 36.00 -33.53
C LYS A 264 72.97 34.62 -32.89
N ALA A 265 74.13 34.01 -32.67
CA ALA A 265 74.23 32.70 -32.03
C ALA A 265 73.63 32.70 -30.61
N ALA A 266 73.95 33.71 -29.80
CA ALA A 266 73.40 33.86 -28.44
C ALA A 266 71.87 34.05 -28.45
N LEU A 267 71.34 34.81 -29.42
CA LEU A 267 69.90 34.98 -29.58
C LEU A 267 69.19 33.65 -29.88
N TYR A 268 69.71 32.85 -30.82
CA TYR A 268 69.09 31.55 -31.14
C TYR A 268 69.20 30.54 -30.00
N ASP A 269 70.26 30.61 -29.19
CA ASP A 269 70.38 29.81 -27.96
C ASP A 269 69.32 30.21 -26.92
N ASN A 270 69.12 31.51 -26.70
CA ASN A 270 68.05 32.04 -25.85
C ASN A 270 66.66 31.59 -26.35
N ILE A 271 66.38 31.73 -27.65
CA ILE A 271 65.12 31.24 -28.27
C ILE A 271 64.92 29.73 -28.03
N GLY A 272 65.99 28.94 -28.09
CA GLY A 272 65.96 27.51 -27.76
C GLY A 272 65.58 27.25 -26.30
N ASN A 273 66.15 28.01 -25.37
CA ASN A 273 65.82 27.90 -23.94
C ASN A 273 64.37 28.32 -23.66
N LEU A 274 63.89 29.39 -24.28
CA LEU A 274 62.48 29.82 -24.19
C LEU A 274 61.50 28.74 -24.68
N ALA A 275 61.85 28.01 -25.74
CA ALA A 275 61.03 26.89 -26.21
C ALA A 275 60.95 25.76 -25.16
N ILE A 276 62.07 25.43 -24.51
CA ILE A 276 62.10 24.46 -23.41
C ILE A 276 61.24 24.93 -22.23
N GLU A 277 61.22 26.23 -21.94
CA GLU A 277 60.35 26.78 -20.90
C GLU A 277 58.87 26.63 -21.23
N VAL A 278 58.47 26.89 -22.47
CA VAL A 278 57.08 26.65 -22.89
C VAL A 278 56.71 25.17 -22.75
N ASP A 279 57.59 24.25 -23.16
CA ASP A 279 57.36 22.81 -23.02
C ASP A 279 57.21 22.40 -21.55
N ASN A 280 58.05 22.94 -20.66
CA ASN A 280 57.95 22.69 -19.22
C ASN A 280 56.64 23.24 -18.63
N ALA A 281 56.21 24.43 -19.04
CA ALA A 281 54.96 25.02 -18.57
C ALA A 281 53.76 24.21 -19.08
N MET A 282 53.80 23.72 -20.33
CA MET A 282 52.79 22.83 -20.89
C MET A 282 52.73 21.50 -20.14
N ALA A 283 53.87 20.91 -19.76
CA ALA A 283 53.92 19.71 -18.95
C ALA A 283 53.30 19.94 -17.56
N ILE A 284 53.56 21.09 -16.93
CA ILE A 284 52.93 21.45 -15.66
C ILE A 284 51.41 21.61 -15.84
N LEU A 285 50.95 22.32 -16.88
CA LEU A 285 49.52 22.48 -17.17
C LEU A 285 48.81 21.14 -17.43
N ASP A 286 49.51 20.16 -18.02
CA ASP A 286 48.99 18.80 -18.18
C ASP A 286 48.77 18.08 -16.84
N THR A 287 49.59 18.37 -15.81
CA THR A 287 49.35 17.82 -14.46
C THR A 287 48.00 18.26 -13.87
N PHE A 288 47.51 19.46 -14.19
CA PHE A 288 46.18 19.91 -13.79
C PHE A 288 45.08 19.08 -14.46
N ASN A 289 45.25 18.76 -15.74
CA ASN A 289 44.34 17.89 -16.48
C ASN A 289 44.37 16.45 -15.92
N GLY A 290 45.54 15.94 -15.54
CA GLY A 290 45.71 14.66 -14.88
C GLY A 290 44.97 14.60 -13.54
N VAL A 291 45.23 15.55 -12.63
CA VAL A 291 44.55 15.63 -11.33
C VAL A 291 43.03 15.79 -11.49
N ALA A 292 42.58 16.61 -12.44
CA ALA A 292 41.16 16.79 -12.70
C ALA A 292 40.50 15.50 -13.20
N SER A 293 41.18 14.76 -14.09
CA SER A 293 40.72 13.48 -14.65
C SER A 293 40.70 12.37 -13.61
N ASP A 294 41.72 12.28 -12.76
CA ASP A 294 41.77 11.33 -11.65
C ASP A 294 40.63 11.59 -10.66
N LYS A 295 40.39 12.87 -10.32
CA LYS A 295 39.29 13.24 -9.44
C LYS A 295 37.92 12.98 -10.08
N LEU A 296 37.78 13.23 -11.38
CA LEU A 296 36.57 12.92 -12.15
C LEU A 296 36.27 11.41 -12.11
N ASN A 297 37.27 10.60 -12.44
CA ASN A 297 37.16 9.14 -12.46
C ASN A 297 36.86 8.59 -11.06
N ALA A 298 37.54 9.08 -10.03
CA ALA A 298 37.26 8.69 -8.64
C ALA A 298 35.81 9.02 -8.23
N SER A 299 35.33 10.23 -8.54
CA SER A 299 33.94 10.63 -8.24
C SER A 299 32.91 9.80 -9.03
N LEU A 300 33.21 9.44 -10.29
CA LEU A 300 32.35 8.57 -11.11
C LEU A 300 32.32 7.13 -10.58
N THR A 301 33.46 6.56 -10.22
CA THR A 301 33.55 5.23 -9.62
C THR A 301 32.82 5.19 -8.28
N GLU A 302 33.04 6.18 -7.40
CA GLU A 302 32.36 6.23 -6.10
C GLU A 302 30.84 6.40 -6.26
N ALA A 303 30.38 7.23 -7.22
CA ALA A 303 28.95 7.34 -7.53
C ALA A 303 28.36 6.03 -8.07
N GLY A 304 29.11 5.31 -8.91
CA GLY A 304 28.76 3.98 -9.42
C GLY A 304 28.64 2.95 -8.30
N ASP A 305 29.63 2.88 -7.40
CA ASP A 305 29.63 1.97 -6.26
C ASP A 305 28.46 2.26 -5.30
N VAL A 306 28.18 3.53 -5.02
CA VAL A 306 27.03 3.95 -4.20
C VAL A 306 25.71 3.53 -4.87
N TYR A 307 25.60 3.68 -6.19
CA TYR A 307 24.44 3.25 -6.96
C TYR A 307 24.25 1.73 -6.91
N ASP A 308 25.28 0.95 -7.25
CA ASP A 308 25.22 -0.51 -7.29
C ASP A 308 24.92 -1.11 -5.91
N GLN A 309 25.60 -0.63 -4.87
CA GLN A 309 25.29 -1.03 -3.50
C GLN A 309 23.89 -0.59 -3.08
N GLY A 310 23.44 0.59 -3.50
CA GLY A 310 22.09 1.10 -3.24
C GLY A 310 21.02 0.20 -3.85
N VAL A 311 21.19 -0.21 -5.12
CA VAL A 311 20.29 -1.13 -5.83
C VAL A 311 20.28 -2.51 -5.16
N ILE A 312 21.44 -3.10 -4.85
CA ILE A 312 21.52 -4.41 -4.19
C ILE A 312 20.83 -4.38 -2.83
N LYS A 313 21.11 -3.35 -2.00
CA LYS A 313 20.46 -3.18 -0.69
C LYS A 313 18.94 -3.02 -0.85
N ALA A 314 18.49 -2.24 -1.82
CA ALA A 314 17.06 -2.05 -2.08
C ALA A 314 16.37 -3.35 -2.51
N VAL A 315 16.98 -4.14 -3.40
CA VAL A 315 16.47 -5.45 -3.83
C VAL A 315 16.36 -6.41 -2.65
N ILE A 316 17.39 -6.50 -1.80
CA ILE A 316 17.38 -7.36 -0.60
C ILE A 316 16.26 -6.94 0.35
N ILE A 317 16.14 -5.64 0.65
CA ILE A 317 15.08 -5.16 1.56
C ILE A 317 13.70 -5.38 0.94
N CYS A 318 13.50 -5.13 -0.36
CA CYS A 318 12.25 -5.46 -1.05
C CYS A 318 11.91 -6.94 -0.95
N ALA A 319 12.88 -7.84 -1.19
CA ALA A 319 12.67 -9.28 -1.05
C ALA A 319 12.25 -9.66 0.39
N ILE A 320 12.91 -9.07 1.40
CA ILE A 320 12.57 -9.26 2.82
C ILE A 320 11.15 -8.75 3.11
N VAL A 321 10.79 -7.56 2.64
CA VAL A 321 9.45 -6.97 2.81
C VAL A 321 8.38 -7.85 2.15
N VAL A 322 8.63 -8.36 0.95
CA VAL A 322 7.70 -9.28 0.26
C VAL A 322 7.54 -10.56 1.07
N ILE A 323 8.64 -11.19 1.52
CA ILE A 323 8.58 -12.40 2.34
C ILE A 323 7.77 -12.17 3.63
N PHE A 324 8.03 -11.09 4.35
CA PHE A 324 7.28 -10.75 5.56
C PHE A 324 5.82 -10.42 5.26
N ALA A 325 5.52 -9.67 4.21
CA ALA A 325 4.16 -9.35 3.80
C ALA A 325 3.38 -10.62 3.44
N THR A 326 4.00 -11.54 2.69
CA THR A 326 3.40 -12.86 2.37
C THR A 326 3.20 -13.71 3.62
N ALA A 327 4.19 -13.77 4.52
CA ALA A 327 4.08 -14.54 5.76
C ALA A 327 3.00 -13.99 6.70
N ILE A 328 2.95 -12.67 6.89
CA ILE A 328 1.93 -11.99 7.70
C ILE A 328 0.56 -12.18 7.05
N GLY A 329 0.44 -11.97 5.74
CA GLY A 329 -0.80 -12.15 4.99
C GLY A 329 -1.33 -13.58 5.09
N TYR A 330 -0.47 -14.57 4.89
CA TYR A 330 -0.81 -15.99 5.05
C TYR A 330 -1.27 -16.31 6.48
N HIS A 331 -0.54 -15.85 7.48
CA HIS A 331 -0.88 -16.07 8.89
C HIS A 331 -2.22 -15.40 9.28
N ILE A 332 -2.49 -14.18 8.81
CA ILE A 332 -3.77 -13.50 9.02
C ILE A 332 -4.90 -14.28 8.33
N ALA A 333 -4.72 -14.65 7.06
CA ALA A 333 -5.71 -15.40 6.29
C ALA A 333 -6.07 -16.73 6.98
N GLN A 334 -5.08 -17.48 7.47
CA GLN A 334 -5.32 -18.72 8.21
C GLN A 334 -6.04 -18.47 9.54
N SER A 335 -5.67 -17.41 10.26
CA SER A 335 -6.30 -17.03 11.54
C SER A 335 -7.77 -16.60 11.42
N VAL A 336 -8.22 -16.25 10.21
CA VAL A 336 -9.61 -15.90 9.90
C VAL A 336 -10.35 -17.12 9.33
N ARG A 337 -9.72 -17.84 8.38
CA ARG A 337 -10.33 -18.98 7.69
C ARG A 337 -10.70 -20.11 8.66
N GLU A 338 -9.79 -20.52 9.53
CA GLU A 338 -10.02 -21.68 10.40
C GLU A 338 -11.20 -21.48 11.39
N PRO A 339 -11.31 -20.35 12.12
CA PRO A 339 -12.48 -20.09 12.97
C PRO A 339 -13.79 -19.98 12.18
N LEU A 340 -13.78 -19.30 11.02
CA LEU A 340 -14.97 -19.17 10.17
C LEU A 340 -15.46 -20.50 9.67
N THR A 341 -14.58 -21.39 9.19
CA THR A 341 -14.96 -22.73 8.73
C THR A 341 -15.60 -23.56 9.85
N ARG A 342 -15.10 -23.44 11.09
CA ARG A 342 -15.73 -24.12 12.24
C ARG A 342 -17.11 -23.56 12.57
N ILE A 343 -17.25 -22.23 12.60
CA ILE A 343 -18.54 -21.57 12.83
C ILE A 343 -19.56 -22.00 11.78
N LEU A 344 -19.17 -21.98 10.50
CA LEU A 344 -20.03 -22.39 9.38
C LEU A 344 -20.46 -23.86 9.50
N LYS A 345 -19.53 -24.77 9.81
CA LYS A 345 -19.84 -26.18 9.97
C LYS A 345 -20.83 -26.45 11.11
N THR A 346 -20.70 -25.77 12.24
CA THR A 346 -21.67 -25.93 13.34
C THR A 346 -23.02 -25.33 13.00
N LEU A 347 -23.05 -24.15 12.34
CA LEU A 347 -24.31 -23.56 11.87
C LEU A 347 -25.03 -24.48 10.87
N GLU A 348 -24.30 -25.14 9.96
CA GLU A 348 -24.85 -26.13 9.03
C GLU A 348 -25.55 -27.27 9.80
N SER A 349 -24.90 -27.84 10.82
CA SER A 349 -25.54 -28.87 11.66
C SER A 349 -26.77 -28.37 12.43
N LEU A 350 -26.75 -27.12 12.93
CA LEU A 350 -27.92 -26.52 13.56
C LEU A 350 -29.09 -26.37 12.56
N THR A 351 -28.80 -25.97 11.31
CA THR A 351 -29.83 -25.86 10.27
C THR A 351 -30.40 -27.20 9.82
N GLU A 352 -29.63 -28.29 9.98
CA GLU A 352 -30.08 -29.67 9.77
C GLU A 352 -30.89 -30.22 10.95
N GLY A 353 -31.05 -29.46 12.05
CA GLY A 353 -31.85 -29.83 13.22
C GLY A 353 -31.05 -30.42 14.38
N ASP A 354 -29.73 -30.57 14.27
CA ASP A 354 -28.88 -31.06 15.36
C ASP A 354 -28.51 -29.93 16.32
N MET A 355 -29.37 -29.69 17.31
CA MET A 355 -29.16 -28.70 18.37
C MET A 355 -28.18 -29.19 19.45
N THR A 356 -27.49 -30.32 19.28
CA THR A 356 -26.48 -30.83 20.23
C THR A 356 -25.05 -30.35 19.92
N GLN A 357 -24.79 -29.90 18.68
CA GLN A 357 -23.47 -29.41 18.28
C GLN A 357 -23.11 -28.10 18.96
N ARG A 358 -21.86 -27.94 19.35
CA ARG A 358 -21.32 -26.71 19.95
C ARG A 358 -19.98 -26.34 19.33
N ILE A 359 -19.71 -25.04 19.24
CA ILE A 359 -18.43 -24.52 18.75
C ILE A 359 -17.44 -24.47 19.93
N ASP A 360 -16.30 -25.13 19.77
CA ASP A 360 -15.19 -25.13 20.74
C ASP A 360 -14.51 -23.75 20.81
N ILE A 361 -14.64 -23.07 21.94
CA ILE A 361 -14.13 -21.71 22.16
C ILE A 361 -12.68 -21.77 22.66
N ARG A 362 -11.73 -21.86 21.71
CA ARG A 362 -10.29 -22.01 22.04
C ARG A 362 -9.53 -20.71 22.31
N TYR A 363 -10.02 -19.58 21.81
CA TYR A 363 -9.29 -18.31 21.83
C TYR A 363 -10.18 -17.20 22.39
N ASN A 364 -9.59 -16.10 22.87
CA ASN A 364 -10.33 -14.93 23.32
C ASN A 364 -10.18 -13.80 22.29
N ASN A 365 -11.00 -13.82 21.24
CA ASN A 365 -10.97 -12.90 20.11
C ASN A 365 -12.37 -12.57 19.60
N GLU A 366 -12.48 -11.90 18.45
CA GLU A 366 -13.77 -11.53 17.86
C GLU A 366 -14.62 -12.78 17.54
N PHE A 367 -13.99 -13.85 17.05
CA PHE A 367 -14.67 -15.10 16.70
C PHE A 367 -15.19 -15.85 17.93
N SER A 368 -14.50 -15.80 19.07
CA SER A 368 -14.97 -16.47 20.29
C SER A 368 -16.26 -15.87 20.84
N ARG A 369 -16.44 -14.55 20.69
CA ARG A 369 -17.71 -13.88 21.03
C ARG A 369 -18.85 -14.37 20.14
N VAL A 370 -18.62 -14.47 18.83
CA VAL A 370 -19.61 -15.01 17.88
C VAL A 370 -19.94 -16.46 18.20
N SER A 371 -18.92 -17.31 18.43
CA SER A 371 -19.11 -18.71 18.82
C SER A 371 -19.91 -18.86 20.11
N GLY A 372 -19.66 -18.01 21.11
CA GLY A 372 -20.43 -17.99 22.35
C GLY A 372 -21.92 -17.71 22.13
N HIS A 373 -22.24 -16.69 21.32
CA HIS A 373 -23.63 -16.38 20.98
C HIS A 373 -24.33 -17.49 20.19
N ILE A 374 -23.63 -18.17 19.28
CA ILE A 374 -24.18 -19.32 18.54
C ILE A 374 -24.46 -20.50 19.49
N ASN A 375 -23.55 -20.78 20.43
CA ASN A 375 -23.79 -21.84 21.42
C ASN A 375 -25.02 -21.53 22.29
N SER A 376 -25.18 -20.28 22.76
CA SER A 376 -26.38 -19.88 23.51
C SER A 376 -27.67 -20.00 22.68
N LEU A 377 -27.61 -19.70 21.38
CA LEU A 377 -28.75 -19.93 20.48
C LEU A 377 -29.09 -21.43 20.38
N ALA A 378 -28.09 -22.29 20.25
CA ALA A 378 -28.27 -23.74 20.21
C ALA A 378 -28.89 -24.28 21.51
N ASP A 379 -28.43 -23.79 22.67
CA ASP A 379 -28.98 -24.16 23.99
C ASP A 379 -30.48 -23.77 24.09
N ASN A 380 -30.84 -22.56 23.68
CA ASN A 380 -32.23 -22.09 23.70
C ASN A 380 -33.13 -22.92 22.77
N LEU A 381 -32.69 -23.19 21.54
CA LEU A 381 -33.45 -24.01 20.60
C LEU A 381 -33.60 -25.46 21.09
N HIS A 382 -32.55 -26.03 21.68
CA HIS A 382 -32.63 -27.35 22.30
C HIS A 382 -33.69 -27.40 23.41
N ASN A 383 -33.70 -26.41 24.31
CA ASN A 383 -34.69 -26.35 25.38
C ASN A 383 -36.13 -26.22 24.86
N VAL A 384 -36.36 -25.40 23.82
CA VAL A 384 -37.69 -25.29 23.18
C VAL A 384 -38.14 -26.62 22.59
N LEU A 385 -37.24 -27.39 21.98
CA LEU A 385 -37.56 -28.72 21.46
C LEU A 385 -37.91 -29.72 22.58
N VAL A 386 -37.21 -29.65 23.72
CA VAL A 386 -37.52 -30.48 24.90
C VAL A 386 -38.90 -30.13 25.44
N GLU A 387 -39.21 -28.85 25.64
CA GLU A 387 -40.53 -28.40 26.10
C GLU A 387 -41.66 -28.82 25.13
N LEU A 388 -41.41 -28.78 23.82
CA LEU A 388 -42.36 -29.22 22.80
C LEU A 388 -42.60 -30.73 22.86
N ASN A 389 -41.55 -31.52 23.11
CA ASN A 389 -41.67 -32.96 23.29
C ASN A 389 -42.49 -33.29 24.56
N ASP A 390 -42.20 -32.63 25.68
CA ASP A 390 -42.96 -32.79 26.93
C ASP A 390 -44.44 -32.38 26.76
N ALA A 391 -44.71 -31.31 26.01
CA ALA A 391 -46.07 -30.89 25.69
C ALA A 391 -46.81 -31.93 24.82
N SER A 392 -46.09 -32.55 23.88
CA SER A 392 -46.63 -33.62 23.02
C SER A 392 -46.97 -34.87 23.84
N ASP A 393 -46.11 -35.28 24.77
CA ASP A 393 -46.37 -36.41 25.66
C ASP A 393 -47.58 -36.17 26.59
N ASN A 394 -47.70 -34.94 27.13
CA ASN A 394 -48.87 -34.54 27.92
C ASN A 394 -50.16 -34.57 27.08
N LEU A 395 -50.12 -34.14 25.82
CA LEU A 395 -51.25 -34.21 24.90
C LEU A 395 -51.65 -35.67 24.63
N THR A 396 -50.69 -36.55 24.36
CA THR A 396 -50.94 -37.99 24.17
C THR A 396 -51.55 -38.63 25.42
N SER A 397 -51.03 -38.32 26.62
CA SER A 397 -51.60 -38.78 27.88
C SER A 397 -53.06 -38.32 28.06
N THR A 398 -53.33 -37.04 27.81
CA THR A 398 -54.67 -36.45 27.89
C THR A 398 -55.63 -37.11 26.89
N ALA A 399 -55.18 -37.34 25.66
CA ALA A 399 -55.97 -38.03 24.63
C ALA A 399 -56.34 -39.47 25.08
N ASN A 400 -55.41 -40.20 25.68
CA ASN A 400 -55.66 -41.54 26.23
C ASN A 400 -56.68 -41.50 27.39
N THR A 401 -56.57 -40.54 28.32
CA THR A 401 -57.55 -40.37 29.40
C THR A 401 -58.93 -40.03 28.85
N ASN A 402 -59.01 -39.19 27.82
CA ASN A 402 -60.28 -38.83 27.19
C ASN A 402 -60.94 -40.03 26.49
N GLN A 403 -60.13 -40.86 25.81
CA GLN A 403 -60.59 -42.10 25.20
C GLN A 403 -61.15 -43.08 26.24
N ALA A 404 -60.48 -43.25 27.38
CA ALA A 404 -60.95 -44.09 28.48
C ALA A 404 -62.25 -43.57 29.09
N THR A 405 -62.34 -42.26 29.32
CA THR A 405 -63.55 -41.61 29.86
C THR A 405 -64.74 -41.77 28.91
N SER A 406 -64.52 -41.57 27.61
CA SER A 406 -65.55 -41.75 26.58
C SER A 406 -66.06 -43.19 26.53
N SER A 407 -65.16 -44.18 26.65
CA SER A 407 -65.53 -45.59 26.70
C SER A 407 -66.35 -45.93 27.96
N HIS A 408 -65.98 -45.37 29.11
CA HIS A 408 -66.74 -45.55 30.35
C HIS A 408 -68.15 -44.96 30.25
N ALA A 409 -68.27 -43.73 29.72
CA ALA A 409 -69.55 -43.07 29.50
C ALA A 409 -70.46 -43.88 28.54
N GLN A 410 -69.90 -44.45 27.48
CA GLN A 410 -70.63 -45.34 26.56
C GLN A 410 -71.20 -46.58 27.28
N GLY A 411 -70.44 -47.17 28.22
CA GLY A 411 -70.89 -48.26 29.07
C GLY A 411 -72.05 -47.86 29.98
N GLN A 412 -71.93 -46.72 30.67
CA GLN A 412 -72.99 -46.20 31.54
C GLN A 412 -74.29 -45.90 30.78
N LEU A 413 -74.19 -45.31 29.58
CA LEU A 413 -75.34 -45.07 28.71
C LEU A 413 -76.05 -46.37 28.30
N SER A 414 -75.30 -47.45 28.06
CA SER A 414 -75.88 -48.76 27.76
C SER A 414 -76.70 -49.30 28.95
N SER A 415 -76.14 -49.22 30.17
CA SER A 415 -76.86 -49.63 31.39
C SER A 415 -78.09 -48.76 31.67
N GLN A 416 -77.99 -47.45 31.46
CA GLN A 416 -79.13 -46.54 31.60
C GLN A 416 -80.25 -46.87 30.60
N ARG A 417 -79.89 -47.24 29.36
CA ARG A 417 -80.85 -47.67 28.34
C ARG A 417 -81.60 -48.94 28.77
N GLU A 418 -80.90 -49.91 29.34
CA GLU A 418 -81.50 -51.14 29.88
C GLU A 418 -82.46 -50.85 31.05
N GLN A 419 -82.02 -50.03 32.02
CA GLN A 419 -82.87 -49.60 33.14
C GLN A 419 -84.13 -48.90 32.65
N THR A 420 -84.01 -48.02 31.66
CA THR A 420 -85.15 -47.31 31.06
C THR A 420 -86.13 -48.29 30.38
N SER A 421 -85.60 -49.31 29.70
CA SER A 421 -86.42 -50.39 29.12
C SER A 421 -87.21 -51.14 30.19
N ASN A 422 -86.56 -51.50 31.31
CA ASN A 422 -87.22 -52.19 32.42
C ASN A 422 -88.32 -51.32 33.06
N VAL A 423 -88.08 -50.01 33.21
CA VAL A 423 -89.11 -49.06 33.68
C VAL A 423 -90.29 -49.03 32.72
N ALA A 424 -90.05 -49.01 31.41
CA ALA A 424 -91.13 -49.04 30.41
C ALA A 424 -91.97 -50.32 30.54
N THR A 425 -91.33 -51.49 30.73
CA THR A 425 -92.03 -52.75 30.98
C THR A 425 -92.88 -52.70 32.26
N ALA A 426 -92.32 -52.20 33.36
CA ALA A 426 -93.07 -52.04 34.61
C ALA A 426 -94.27 -51.09 34.47
N MET A 427 -94.14 -50.02 33.66
CA MET A 427 -95.25 -49.12 33.35
C MET A 427 -96.36 -49.81 32.54
N THR A 428 -96.01 -50.71 31.62
CA THR A 428 -97.00 -51.54 30.89
C THR A 428 -97.74 -52.48 31.83
N GLU A 429 -97.05 -53.17 32.75
CA GLU A 429 -97.69 -54.02 33.75
C GLU A 429 -98.63 -53.23 34.67
N MET A 430 -98.19 -52.06 35.14
CA MET A 430 -99.05 -51.18 35.96
C MET A 430 -100.30 -50.73 35.20
N ALA A 431 -100.21 -50.41 33.92
CA ALA A 431 -101.37 -50.06 33.12
C ALA A 431 -102.39 -51.22 33.04
N HIS A 432 -101.92 -52.46 32.90
CA HIS A 432 -102.77 -53.65 32.94
C HIS A 432 -103.44 -53.85 34.31
N SER A 433 -102.70 -53.72 35.41
CA SER A 433 -103.29 -53.83 36.76
C SER A 433 -104.35 -52.77 37.03
N VAL A 434 -104.12 -51.52 36.59
CA VAL A 434 -105.12 -50.44 36.73
C VAL A 434 -106.40 -50.77 35.94
N GLN A 435 -106.27 -51.32 34.73
CA GLN A 435 -107.41 -51.75 33.92
C GLN A 435 -108.21 -52.87 34.62
N GLU A 436 -107.53 -53.84 35.22
CA GLU A 436 -108.16 -54.95 35.96
C GLU A 436 -108.91 -54.46 37.20
N VAL A 437 -108.33 -53.51 37.95
CA VAL A 437 -109.00 -52.86 39.09
C VAL A 437 -110.26 -52.12 38.65
N ALA A 438 -110.21 -51.40 37.53
CA ALA A 438 -111.39 -50.71 36.98
C ALA A 438 -112.51 -51.70 36.60
N GLN A 439 -112.15 -52.83 35.98
CA GLN A 439 -113.09 -53.89 35.61
C GLN A 439 -113.75 -54.54 36.86
N SER A 440 -112.97 -54.78 37.92
CA SER A 440 -113.48 -55.30 39.19
C SER A 440 -114.43 -54.32 39.88
N ALA A 441 -114.12 -53.03 39.86
CA ALA A 441 -115.00 -51.99 40.41
C ALA A 441 -116.35 -51.94 39.67
N GLN A 442 -116.33 -52.01 38.33
CA GLN A 442 -117.55 -52.02 37.51
C GLN A 442 -118.41 -53.28 37.73
N SER A 443 -117.76 -54.44 37.91
CA SER A 443 -118.46 -55.69 38.22
C SER A 443 -119.10 -55.65 39.60
N SER A 444 -118.41 -55.08 40.59
CA SER A 444 -118.95 -54.87 41.95
C SER A 444 -120.17 -53.94 41.94
N GLN A 445 -120.14 -52.85 41.17
CA GLN A 445 -121.27 -51.94 41.01
C GLN A 445 -122.52 -52.67 40.48
N LYS A 446 -122.38 -53.52 39.46
CA LYS A 446 -123.49 -54.32 38.92
C LYS A 446 -124.08 -55.27 39.96
N MET A 447 -123.24 -55.92 40.75
CA MET A 447 -123.69 -56.83 41.81
C MET A 447 -124.51 -56.09 42.88
N VAL A 448 -124.07 -54.89 43.27
CA VAL A 448 -124.81 -54.04 44.22
C VAL A 448 -126.20 -53.67 43.71
N GLN A 449 -126.33 -53.31 42.42
CA GLN A 449 -127.65 -53.02 41.82
C GLN A 449 -128.60 -54.23 41.82
N GLN A 450 -128.07 -55.45 41.63
CA GLN A 450 -128.89 -56.67 41.72
C GLN A 450 -129.40 -56.93 43.14
N VAL A 451 -128.56 -56.70 44.15
CA VAL A 451 -128.95 -56.84 45.57
C VAL A 451 -130.02 -55.83 45.96
N GLU A 452 -129.93 -54.59 45.47
CA GLU A 452 -130.93 -53.55 45.68
C GLU A 452 -132.29 -53.97 45.09
N THR A 453 -132.30 -54.46 43.85
CA THR A 453 -133.51 -54.94 43.17
C THR A 453 -134.18 -56.11 43.91
N ALA A 454 -133.39 -57.07 44.39
CA ALA A 454 -133.89 -58.21 45.16
C ALA A 454 -134.48 -57.79 46.53
N SER A 455 -133.86 -56.80 47.18
CA SER A 455 -134.33 -56.27 48.48
C SER A 455 -135.68 -55.57 48.36
N ASP A 456 -135.93 -54.83 47.27
CA ASP A 456 -137.22 -54.20 47.01
C ASP A 456 -138.34 -55.22 46.73
N SER A 457 -138.02 -56.28 45.98
CA SER A 457 -138.96 -57.40 45.78
C SER A 457 -139.34 -58.06 47.12
N GLY A 458 -138.36 -58.28 48.00
CA GLY A 458 -138.59 -58.82 49.34
C GLY A 458 -139.50 -57.92 50.20
N ARG A 459 -139.33 -56.59 50.12
CA ARG A 459 -140.20 -55.61 50.79
C ARG A 459 -141.66 -55.73 50.34
N GLN A 460 -141.89 -55.89 49.03
CA GLN A 460 -143.23 -56.02 48.46
C GLN A 460 -143.96 -57.27 48.97
N ILE A 461 -143.27 -58.42 48.97
CA ILE A 461 -143.81 -59.70 49.46
C ILE A 461 -144.21 -59.59 50.93
N MET A 462 -143.39 -58.94 51.76
CA MET A 462 -143.69 -58.82 53.19
C MET A 462 -144.91 -57.92 53.45
N SER A 463 -145.10 -56.87 52.66
CA SER A 463 -146.31 -56.03 52.70
C SER A 463 -147.57 -56.85 52.39
N THR A 464 -147.52 -57.74 51.39
CA THR A 464 -148.63 -58.65 51.06
C THR A 464 -148.96 -59.59 52.22
N ASN A 465 -147.95 -60.21 52.85
CA ASN A 465 -148.15 -61.11 54.00
C ASN A 465 -148.87 -60.43 55.18
N ILE A 466 -148.51 -59.18 55.51
CA ILE A 466 -149.17 -58.42 56.58
C ILE A 466 -150.67 -58.24 56.30
N SER A 467 -151.05 -57.95 55.05
CA SER A 467 -152.45 -57.82 54.64
C SER A 467 -153.23 -59.13 54.81
N THR A 468 -152.63 -60.26 54.42
CA THR A 468 -153.24 -61.59 54.54
C THR A 468 -153.47 -62.00 55.99
N ILE A 469 -152.54 -61.67 56.89
CA ILE A 469 -152.68 -61.96 58.33
C ILE A 469 -153.87 -61.20 58.95
N ASN A 470 -154.06 -59.92 58.61
CA ASN A 470 -155.20 -59.14 59.12
C ASN A 470 -156.56 -59.69 58.63
N GLN A 471 -156.62 -60.22 57.40
CA GLN A 471 -157.85 -60.87 56.91
C GLN A 471 -158.16 -62.17 57.66
N LEU A 472 -157.13 -62.93 58.05
CA LEU A 472 -157.28 -64.17 58.81
C LEU A 472 -157.84 -63.90 60.22
N GLU A 473 -157.34 -62.86 60.89
CA GLU A 473 -157.82 -62.41 62.20
C GLU A 473 -159.33 -62.12 62.19
N SER A 474 -159.81 -61.39 61.18
CA SER A 474 -161.23 -61.04 61.04
C SER A 474 -162.13 -62.28 60.93
N ARG A 475 -161.73 -63.26 60.10
CA ARG A 475 -162.49 -64.52 59.93
C ARG A 475 -162.50 -65.41 61.18
N LEU A 476 -161.44 -65.36 61.98
CA LEU A 476 -161.38 -66.10 63.25
C LEU A 476 -162.39 -65.53 64.26
N ASN A 477 -162.53 -64.21 64.35
CA ASN A 477 -163.52 -63.59 65.24
C ASN A 477 -164.97 -63.94 64.85
N GLU A 478 -165.32 -63.91 63.55
CA GLU A 478 -166.65 -64.36 63.08
C GLU A 478 -166.96 -65.81 63.49
N SER A 479 -165.95 -66.68 63.46
CA SER A 479 -166.12 -68.10 63.82
C SER A 479 -166.37 -68.29 65.32
N VAL A 480 -165.79 -67.44 66.18
CA VAL A 480 -165.99 -67.49 67.64
C VAL A 480 -167.41 -67.08 68.02
N ASP A 481 -167.95 -66.04 67.38
CA ASP A 481 -169.33 -65.58 67.64
C ASP A 481 -170.38 -66.64 67.28
N ALA A 482 -170.21 -67.32 66.14
CA ALA A 482 -171.11 -68.39 65.69
C ALA A 482 -171.15 -69.58 66.67
N VAL A 483 -170.01 -69.91 67.30
CA VAL A 483 -169.93 -70.98 68.31
C VAL A 483 -170.67 -70.58 69.60
N GLY A 484 -170.59 -69.31 70.02
CA GLY A 484 -171.29 -68.79 71.20
C GLY A 484 -172.81 -68.85 71.06
N GLU A 485 -173.34 -68.60 69.86
CA GLU A 485 -174.77 -68.62 69.57
C GLU A 485 -175.36 -70.05 69.62
N LEU A 486 -174.59 -71.04 69.15
CA LEU A 486 -174.94 -72.47 69.21
C LEU A 486 -175.06 -72.99 70.65
N GLN A 487 -174.16 -72.55 71.54
CA GLN A 487 -174.18 -72.92 72.96
C GLN A 487 -175.46 -72.46 73.65
N LYS A 488 -175.95 -71.25 73.32
CA LYS A 488 -177.17 -70.67 73.86
C LYS A 488 -178.42 -71.48 73.49
N MET A 489 -178.52 -71.88 72.21
CA MET A 489 -179.61 -72.72 71.71
C MET A 489 -179.65 -74.10 72.39
N SER A 490 -178.48 -74.72 72.61
CA SER A 490 -178.41 -76.04 73.29
C SER A 490 -178.89 -75.98 74.74
N SER A 491 -178.60 -74.89 75.46
CA SER A 491 -179.05 -74.70 76.85
C SER A 491 -180.57 -74.57 76.96
N GLN A 492 -181.23 -73.92 75.98
CA GLN A 492 -182.70 -73.81 75.96
C GLN A 492 -183.38 -75.16 75.78
N ILE A 493 -182.80 -76.05 74.97
CA ILE A 493 -183.33 -77.41 74.78
C ILE A 493 -183.30 -78.20 76.10
N GLY A 494 -182.20 -78.09 76.87
CA GLY A 494 -182.09 -78.76 78.18
C GLY A 494 -183.18 -78.32 79.18
N SER A 495 -183.48 -77.03 79.23
CA SER A 495 -184.53 -76.50 80.11
C SER A 495 -185.93 -77.02 79.78
N ILE A 496 -186.23 -77.28 78.50
CA ILE A 496 -187.53 -77.84 78.09
C ILE A 496 -187.64 -79.31 78.54
N LEU A 497 -186.55 -80.07 78.44
CA LEU A 497 -186.52 -81.48 78.85
C LEU A 497 -186.75 -81.67 80.37
N ASP A 498 -186.20 -80.78 81.21
CA ASP A 498 -186.42 -80.83 82.66
C ASP A 498 -187.88 -80.55 83.04
N VAL A 499 -188.56 -79.66 82.32
CA VAL A 499 -189.99 -79.41 82.53
C VAL A 499 -190.83 -80.64 82.17
N ILE A 500 -190.52 -81.31 81.05
CA ILE A 500 -191.20 -82.54 80.64
C ILE A 500 -191.03 -83.64 81.70
N ARG A 501 -189.81 -83.78 82.25
CA ARG A 501 -189.49 -84.78 83.27
C ARG A 501 -190.25 -84.54 84.57
N ASN A 502 -190.32 -83.29 85.03
CA ASN A 502 -191.08 -82.90 86.22
C ASN A 502 -192.59 -83.16 86.08
N ILE A 503 -193.19 -82.88 84.91
CA ILE A 503 -194.63 -83.13 84.66
C ILE A 503 -194.93 -84.64 84.71
N ALA A 504 -194.06 -85.47 84.15
CA ALA A 504 -194.23 -86.92 84.17
C ALA A 504 -194.19 -87.48 85.60
N GLU A 505 -193.29 -86.97 86.44
CA GLU A 505 -193.11 -87.42 87.83
C GLU A 505 -194.29 -87.00 88.72
N GLN A 506 -194.79 -85.76 88.56
CA GLN A 506 -196.03 -85.33 89.21
C GLN A 506 -197.23 -86.17 88.80
N THR A 507 -197.33 -86.54 87.51
CA THR A 507 -198.45 -87.34 87.00
C THR A 507 -198.44 -88.75 87.59
N ASN A 508 -197.24 -89.35 87.75
CA ASN A 508 -197.08 -90.65 88.40
C ASN A 508 -197.51 -90.65 89.88
N LEU A 509 -197.16 -89.58 90.62
CA LEU A 509 -197.52 -89.43 92.02
C LEU A 509 -199.02 -89.21 92.24
N LEU A 510 -199.67 -88.43 91.37
CA LEU A 510 -201.12 -88.23 91.37
C LEU A 510 -201.87 -89.54 91.13
N ALA A 511 -201.42 -90.33 90.15
CA ALA A 511 -202.01 -91.63 89.85
C ALA A 511 -201.91 -92.60 91.03
N LEU A 512 -200.76 -92.61 91.72
CA LEU A 512 -200.54 -93.50 92.87
C LEU A 512 -201.41 -93.14 94.08
N ASN A 513 -201.52 -91.85 94.40
CA ASN A 513 -202.40 -91.42 95.49
C ASN A 513 -203.87 -91.70 95.19
N ALA A 514 -204.30 -91.56 93.93
CA ALA A 514 -205.65 -91.93 93.53
C ALA A 514 -205.92 -93.44 93.72
N ALA A 515 -204.95 -94.30 93.40
CA ALA A 515 -205.06 -95.74 93.62
C ALA A 515 -205.09 -96.13 95.11
N ILE A 516 -204.35 -95.41 95.96
CA ILE A 516 -204.35 -95.64 97.43
C ILE A 516 -205.68 -95.22 98.04
N GLU A 517 -206.21 -94.05 97.67
CA GLU A 517 -207.44 -93.55 98.30
C GLU A 517 -208.69 -94.31 97.81
N ALA A 518 -208.67 -94.84 96.59
CA ALA A 518 -209.66 -95.81 96.12
C ALA A 518 -209.63 -97.09 96.98
N ALA A 519 -208.44 -97.64 97.24
CA ALA A 519 -208.29 -98.83 98.08
C ALA A 519 -208.70 -98.61 99.56
N ARG A 520 -208.62 -97.36 100.05
CA ARG A 520 -209.01 -96.98 101.42
C ARG A 520 -210.53 -96.89 101.63
N ALA A 521 -211.28 -96.69 100.55
CA ALA A 521 -212.72 -96.47 100.58
C ALA A 521 -213.58 -97.76 100.59
N GLY A 522 -213.00 -98.96 100.42
CA GLY A 522 -213.74 -100.24 100.49
C GLY A 522 -214.78 -100.41 99.37
N GLU A 523 -215.86 -101.19 99.54
CA GLU A 523 -216.90 -101.45 98.49
C GLU A 523 -217.66 -100.19 97.96
N GLN A 524 -217.28 -98.96 98.34
CA GLN A 524 -217.83 -97.69 97.79
C GLN A 524 -216.82 -96.85 96.97
N GLY A 525 -215.51 -97.16 96.96
CA GLY A 525 -214.50 -96.43 96.17
C GLY A 525 -213.63 -97.35 95.33
#